data_AF-A0A5Q6S4B2-F1
#
_entry.id   AF-A0A5Q6S4B2-F1
#
_cell.length_a   1.000
_cell.length_b   1.000
_cell.length_c   1.000
_cell.angle_alpha   90.00
_cell.angle_beta   90.00
_cell.angle_gamma   90.00
#
_symmetry.space_group_name_H-M   'P 1'
#
loop_
_entity.id
_entity.type
_entity.pdbx_description
1 polymer ?
#
loop_
_entity_poly.entity_id
_entity_poly.type
_entity_poly.pdbx_seq_one_letter_code
_entity_poly.pdbx_strand_id
1 'polypeptide(L)'
;MILPKVRDPRFITIRRGGTLTDADHHLLALWAAECAEHVLGLFEAVRPDDPRPRQAVEGARAWTRGELKMMEARAAGGHAMGAARDLSGAARFAAYAAGQAGAVAHVAAHQLGAAAYAIKAVRAAAPAGEAEAAGRAECRWQRGRLPEEIRELVLDDQRLRNEICWSVFEV
;
A
#
# COMPACT_ATOMS: atom_id res chain seq x y z
N MET A 1 -5.39 -13.09 -1.23
CA MET A 1 -3.97 -12.79 -0.89
C MET A 1 -3.42 -11.94 -2.03
N ILE A 2 -2.83 -10.76 -1.77
CA ILE A 2 -2.35 -9.81 -2.82
C ILE A 2 -0.93 -10.15 -3.32
N LEU A 3 -0.24 -11.07 -2.65
CA LEU A 3 1.05 -11.56 -3.11
C LEU A 3 0.84 -12.73 -4.08
N PRO A 4 1.54 -12.75 -5.22
CA PRO A 4 1.48 -13.86 -6.17
C PRO A 4 2.13 -15.11 -5.57
N LYS A 5 1.75 -16.29 -6.08
CA LYS A 5 2.38 -17.56 -5.70
C LYS A 5 3.86 -17.61 -6.10
N VAL A 6 4.17 -17.14 -7.31
CA VAL A 6 5.53 -16.99 -7.81
C VAL A 6 6.01 -15.58 -7.49
N ARG A 7 7.12 -15.47 -6.77
CA ARG A 7 7.70 -14.17 -6.42
C ARG A 7 8.47 -13.61 -7.61
N ASP A 8 8.28 -12.33 -7.89
CA ASP A 8 9.07 -11.59 -8.86
C ASP A 8 10.41 -11.17 -8.21
N PRO A 9 11.57 -11.60 -8.76
CA PRO A 9 12.89 -11.23 -8.25
C PRO A 9 13.14 -9.71 -8.19
N ARG A 10 12.42 -8.91 -8.98
CA ARG A 10 12.50 -7.44 -8.97
C ARG A 10 11.95 -6.82 -7.70
N PHE A 11 11.21 -7.57 -6.88
CA PHE A 11 10.73 -7.14 -5.55
C PHE A 11 11.46 -7.86 -4.41
N ILE A 12 12.60 -8.50 -4.69
CA ILE A 12 13.47 -9.14 -3.71
C ILE A 12 14.80 -8.40 -3.72
N THR A 13 15.31 -8.04 -2.54
CA THR A 13 16.57 -7.29 -2.45
C THR A 13 17.77 -8.13 -2.90
N ILE A 14 18.81 -7.45 -3.40
CA ILE A 14 20.06 -8.10 -3.84
C ILE A 14 20.63 -9.02 -2.75
N ARG A 15 20.65 -8.58 -1.48
CA ARG A 15 21.13 -9.40 -0.34
C ARG A 15 20.28 -10.65 -0.06
N ARG A 16 19.10 -10.77 -0.67
CA ARG A 16 18.19 -11.92 -0.58
C ARG A 16 18.06 -12.68 -1.91
N GLY A 17 18.95 -12.43 -2.87
CA GLY A 17 19.02 -13.14 -4.15
C GLY A 17 18.08 -12.61 -5.24
N GLY A 18 17.55 -11.40 -5.10
CA GLY A 18 16.80 -10.71 -6.16
C GLY A 18 17.59 -9.60 -6.83
N THR A 19 16.90 -8.64 -7.44
CA THR A 19 17.51 -7.53 -8.19
C THR A 19 17.18 -6.14 -7.62
N LEU A 20 16.36 -6.05 -6.57
CA LEU A 20 15.94 -4.77 -5.98
C LEU A 20 17.09 -4.17 -5.15
N THR A 21 17.42 -2.91 -5.40
CA THR A 21 18.36 -2.16 -4.55
C THR A 21 17.69 -1.73 -3.25
N ASP A 22 18.47 -1.43 -2.20
CA ASP A 22 17.89 -0.89 -0.96
C ASP A 22 17.26 0.49 -1.16
N ALA A 23 17.85 1.31 -2.03
CA ALA A 23 17.30 2.61 -2.38
C ALA A 23 15.90 2.47 -3.03
N ASP A 24 15.75 1.58 -4.01
CA ASP A 24 14.46 1.34 -4.65
C ASP A 24 13.46 0.71 -3.69
N HIS A 25 13.91 -0.15 -2.77
CA HIS A 25 13.04 -0.71 -1.72
C HIS A 25 12.49 0.40 -0.81
N HIS A 26 13.33 1.38 -0.45
CA HIS A 26 12.88 2.55 0.30
C HIS A 26 11.90 3.41 -0.50
N LEU A 27 12.13 3.63 -1.81
CA LEU A 27 11.20 4.36 -2.68
C LEU A 27 9.83 3.67 -2.75
N LEU A 28 9.81 2.33 -2.88
CA LEU A 28 8.56 1.56 -2.87
C LEU A 28 7.82 1.69 -1.53
N ALA A 29 8.53 1.71 -0.40
CA ALA A 29 7.92 1.90 0.92
C ALA A 29 7.35 3.31 1.11
N LEU A 30 8.05 4.34 0.65
CA LEU A 30 7.60 5.73 0.71
C LEU A 30 6.37 5.96 -0.17
N TRP A 31 6.38 5.46 -1.40
CA TRP A 31 5.23 5.54 -2.29
C TRP A 31 4.02 4.79 -1.74
N ALA A 32 4.21 3.57 -1.22
CA ALA A 32 3.13 2.81 -0.58
C ALA A 32 2.55 3.53 0.66
N ALA A 33 3.41 4.18 1.45
CA ALA A 33 2.98 5.00 2.58
C ALA A 33 2.16 6.21 2.11
N GLU A 34 2.56 6.89 1.04
CA GLU A 34 1.82 8.02 0.46
C GLU A 34 0.45 7.59 -0.08
N CYS A 35 0.36 6.46 -0.78
CA CYS A 35 -0.92 5.89 -1.21
C CYS A 35 -1.85 5.56 -0.03
N ALA A 36 -1.32 4.96 1.03
CA ALA A 36 -2.09 4.62 2.22
C ALA A 36 -2.51 5.86 3.03
N GLU A 37 -1.65 6.86 3.13
CA GLU A 37 -1.92 8.13 3.82
C GLU A 37 -3.04 8.91 3.17
N HIS A 38 -3.10 8.93 1.83
CA HIS A 38 -4.13 9.66 1.08
C HIS A 38 -5.56 9.25 1.44
N VAL A 39 -5.75 7.97 1.82
CA VAL A 39 -7.05 7.41 2.20
C VAL A 39 -7.21 7.22 3.71
N LEU A 40 -6.20 7.56 4.51
CA LEU A 40 -6.17 7.28 5.95
C LEU A 40 -7.33 7.95 6.70
N GLY A 41 -7.72 9.16 6.27
CA GLY A 41 -8.85 9.89 6.84
C GLY A 41 -10.18 9.12 6.79
N LEU A 42 -10.35 8.19 5.84
CA LEU A 42 -11.55 7.34 5.77
C LEU A 42 -11.65 6.36 6.94
N PHE A 43 -10.50 5.92 7.48
CA PHE A 43 -10.47 5.13 8.71
C PHE A 43 -10.66 6.02 9.93
N GLU A 44 -9.95 7.14 9.99
CA GLU A 44 -9.95 8.03 11.16
C GLU A 44 -11.30 8.69 11.42
N ALA A 45 -12.09 8.93 10.38
CA ALA A 45 -13.47 9.37 10.52
C ALA A 45 -14.36 8.37 11.29
N VAL A 46 -14.04 7.07 11.22
CA VAL A 46 -14.81 5.99 11.89
C VAL A 46 -14.20 5.59 13.24
N ARG A 47 -12.87 5.68 13.36
CA ARG A 47 -12.11 5.28 14.55
C ARG A 47 -11.02 6.33 14.88
N PRO A 48 -11.41 7.54 15.32
CA PRO A 48 -10.47 8.64 15.53
C PRO A 48 -9.42 8.35 16.61
N ASP A 49 -9.78 7.54 17.61
CA ASP A 49 -8.90 7.20 18.74
C ASP A 49 -8.05 5.95 18.51
N ASP A 50 -8.12 5.32 17.33
CA ASP A 50 -7.33 4.12 17.01
C ASP A 50 -6.11 4.49 16.14
N PRO A 51 -4.91 4.61 16.72
CA PRO A 51 -3.75 5.11 16.00
C PRO A 51 -3.11 4.06 15.08
N ARG A 52 -3.56 2.80 15.12
CA ARG A 52 -2.82 1.68 14.51
C ARG A 52 -2.57 1.85 13.00
N PRO A 53 -3.54 2.29 12.15
CA PRO A 53 -3.26 2.55 10.75
C PRO A 53 -2.27 3.70 10.51
N ARG A 54 -2.39 4.82 11.24
CA ARG A 54 -1.45 5.93 11.16
C ARG A 54 -0.03 5.50 11.52
N GLN A 55 0.12 4.76 12.61
CA GLN A 55 1.39 4.20 13.06
C GLN A 55 2.03 3.24 12.02
N ALA A 56 1.23 2.52 11.24
CA ALA A 56 1.77 1.66 10.18
C ALA A 56 2.34 2.47 9.01
N VAL A 57 1.67 3.57 8.62
CA VAL A 57 2.16 4.51 7.60
C VAL A 57 3.45 5.19 8.09
N GLU A 58 3.44 5.71 9.30
CA GLU A 58 4.61 6.34 9.94
C GLU A 58 5.75 5.35 10.10
N GLY A 59 5.46 4.10 10.48
CA GLY A 59 6.44 3.03 10.63
C GLY A 59 7.14 2.68 9.32
N ALA A 60 6.43 2.71 8.18
CA ALA A 60 7.06 2.55 6.87
C ALA A 60 8.05 3.69 6.59
N ARG A 61 7.69 4.95 6.88
CA ARG A 61 8.57 6.12 6.71
C ARG A 61 9.75 6.11 7.69
N ALA A 62 9.54 5.71 8.94
CA ALA A 62 10.60 5.62 9.95
C ALA A 62 11.62 4.54 9.60
N TRP A 63 11.16 3.40 9.05
CA TRP A 63 12.05 2.34 8.57
C TRP A 63 12.99 2.82 7.46
N THR A 64 12.50 3.59 6.49
CA THR A 64 13.36 4.10 5.40
C THR A 64 14.40 5.12 5.87
N ARG A 65 14.15 5.79 7.00
CA ARG A 65 15.12 6.68 7.68
C ARG A 65 16.08 5.93 8.63
N GLY A 66 15.90 4.62 8.82
CA GLY A 66 16.70 3.83 9.76
C GLY A 66 16.30 4.00 11.23
N GLU A 67 15.17 4.65 11.51
CA GLU A 67 14.66 4.95 12.86
C GLU A 67 13.86 3.79 13.46
N LEU A 68 13.40 2.85 12.62
CA LEU A 68 12.58 1.70 13.02
C LEU A 68 13.12 0.42 12.38
N LYS A 69 13.18 -0.69 13.14
CA LYS A 69 13.62 -1.97 12.57
C LYS A 69 12.55 -2.55 11.66
N MET A 70 12.99 -3.34 10.67
CA MET A 70 12.10 -4.00 9.70
C MET A 70 10.97 -4.82 10.35
N MET A 71 11.26 -5.55 11.44
CA MET A 71 10.24 -6.36 12.13
C MET A 71 9.22 -5.50 12.88
N GLU A 72 9.62 -4.33 13.37
CA GLU A 72 8.74 -3.39 14.07
C GLU A 72 7.78 -2.71 13.07
N ALA A 73 8.30 -2.28 11.90
CA ALA A 73 7.47 -1.79 10.80
C ALA A 73 6.44 -2.85 10.34
N ARG A 74 6.89 -4.10 10.18
CA ARG A 74 6.00 -5.24 9.85
C ARG A 74 4.93 -5.44 10.93
N ALA A 75 5.28 -5.35 12.21
CA ALA A 75 4.34 -5.51 13.30
C ALA A 75 3.29 -4.39 13.30
N ALA A 76 3.69 -3.14 13.09
CA ALA A 76 2.78 -2.01 12.93
C ALA A 76 1.79 -2.25 11.76
N GLY A 77 2.28 -2.75 10.63
CA GLY A 77 1.43 -3.17 9.52
C GLY A 77 0.40 -4.25 9.92
N GLY A 78 0.83 -5.25 10.69
CA GLY A 78 -0.08 -6.27 11.26
C GLY A 78 -1.13 -5.69 12.21
N HIS A 79 -0.77 -4.71 13.05
CA HIS A 79 -1.69 -4.02 13.95
C HIS A 79 -2.74 -3.22 13.19
N ALA A 80 -2.37 -2.52 12.12
CA ALA A 80 -3.30 -1.83 11.24
C ALA A 80 -4.30 -2.80 10.59
N MET A 81 -3.83 -3.96 10.10
CA MET A 81 -4.74 -5.01 9.59
C MET A 81 -5.66 -5.57 10.70
N GLY A 82 -5.18 -5.63 11.94
CA GLY A 82 -5.97 -5.98 13.11
C GLY A 82 -7.09 -4.98 13.40
N ALA A 83 -6.83 -3.67 13.23
CA ALA A 83 -7.82 -2.61 13.40
C ALA A 83 -8.97 -2.69 12.39
N ALA A 84 -8.70 -3.27 11.22
CA ALA A 84 -9.69 -3.44 10.16
C ALA A 84 -10.69 -4.60 10.38
N ARG A 85 -10.44 -5.51 11.34
CA ARG A 85 -11.15 -6.81 11.43
C ARG A 85 -12.67 -6.70 11.50
N ASP A 86 -13.15 -5.79 12.34
CA ASP A 86 -14.59 -5.63 12.60
C ASP A 86 -15.22 -4.54 11.72
N LEU A 87 -14.46 -3.98 10.79
CA LEU A 87 -14.92 -2.92 9.89
C LEU A 87 -15.34 -3.47 8.53
N SER A 88 -16.11 -2.67 7.81
CA SER A 88 -16.49 -2.87 6.42
C SER A 88 -16.30 -1.57 5.63
N GLY A 89 -16.41 -1.64 4.30
CA GLY A 89 -16.35 -0.48 3.42
C GLY A 89 -15.01 0.28 3.46
N ALA A 90 -15.09 1.59 3.25
CA ALA A 90 -13.95 2.48 3.07
C ALA A 90 -12.92 2.42 4.21
N ALA A 91 -13.38 2.49 5.47
CA ALA A 91 -12.50 2.44 6.65
C ALA A 91 -11.69 1.14 6.73
N ARG A 92 -12.32 -0.01 6.44
CA ARG A 92 -11.62 -1.31 6.39
C ARG A 92 -10.51 -1.30 5.36
N PHE A 93 -10.80 -0.82 4.15
CA PHE A 93 -9.84 -0.81 3.05
C PHE A 93 -8.70 0.18 3.31
N ALA A 94 -8.98 1.35 3.89
CA ALA A 94 -7.94 2.30 4.30
C ALA A 94 -6.98 1.68 5.34
N ALA A 95 -7.50 0.99 6.35
CA ALA A 95 -6.67 0.28 7.32
C ALA A 95 -5.85 -0.87 6.70
N TYR A 96 -6.42 -1.59 5.72
CA TYR A 96 -5.65 -2.58 4.96
C TYR A 96 -4.57 -1.93 4.08
N ALA A 97 -4.82 -0.77 3.47
CA ALA A 97 -3.81 -0.03 2.71
C ALA A 97 -2.61 0.33 3.61
N ALA A 98 -2.89 0.90 4.79
CA ALA A 98 -1.88 1.19 5.81
C ALA A 98 -1.12 -0.07 6.28
N GLY A 99 -1.84 -1.17 6.50
CA GLY A 99 -1.23 -2.45 6.86
C GLY A 99 -0.26 -2.98 5.80
N GLN A 100 -0.61 -2.85 4.52
CA GLN A 100 0.27 -3.23 3.42
C GLN A 100 1.50 -2.31 3.35
N ALA A 101 1.33 -1.00 3.54
CA ALA A 101 2.43 -0.04 3.58
C ALA A 101 3.47 -0.40 4.66
N GLY A 102 3.03 -0.69 5.89
CA GLY A 102 3.93 -1.13 6.97
C GLY A 102 4.64 -2.47 6.67
N ALA A 103 4.03 -3.34 5.87
CA ALA A 103 4.62 -4.62 5.49
C ALA A 103 5.68 -4.53 4.38
N VAL A 104 5.77 -3.39 3.66
CA VAL A 104 6.75 -3.21 2.57
C VAL A 104 8.18 -3.41 3.06
N ALA A 105 8.52 -2.92 4.26
CA ALA A 105 9.83 -3.11 4.88
C ALA A 105 10.28 -4.58 4.89
N HIS A 106 9.34 -5.51 5.10
CA HIS A 106 9.63 -6.94 5.11
C HIS A 106 9.68 -7.55 3.71
N VAL A 107 8.71 -7.20 2.85
CA VAL A 107 8.58 -7.69 1.46
C VAL A 107 8.09 -6.56 0.55
N ALA A 108 8.94 -6.13 -0.40
CA ALA A 108 8.67 -4.97 -1.24
C ALA A 108 7.38 -5.08 -2.06
N ALA A 109 7.01 -6.30 -2.46
CA ALA A 109 5.80 -6.58 -3.24
C ALA A 109 4.48 -6.18 -2.54
N HIS A 110 4.49 -5.87 -1.24
CA HIS A 110 3.33 -5.29 -0.54
C HIS A 110 2.96 -3.88 -1.02
N GLN A 111 3.86 -3.18 -1.73
CA GLN A 111 3.61 -1.86 -2.30
C GLN A 111 2.30 -1.82 -3.09
N LEU A 112 2.04 -2.85 -3.90
CA LEU A 112 0.88 -2.90 -4.76
C LEU A 112 -0.41 -3.12 -3.96
N GLY A 113 -0.31 -3.82 -2.83
CA GLY A 113 -1.44 -3.99 -1.93
C GLY A 113 -1.86 -2.70 -1.25
N ALA A 114 -0.90 -1.83 -0.91
CA ALA A 114 -1.22 -0.51 -0.35
C ALA A 114 -2.02 0.32 -1.36
N ALA A 115 -1.53 0.40 -2.59
CA ALA A 115 -2.18 1.11 -3.69
C ALA A 115 -3.57 0.53 -4.05
N ALA A 116 -3.68 -0.79 -4.20
CA ALA A 116 -4.93 -1.45 -4.56
C ALA A 116 -6.02 -1.27 -3.48
N TYR A 117 -5.67 -1.40 -2.20
CA TYR A 117 -6.62 -1.17 -1.13
C TYR A 117 -7.00 0.32 -0.99
N ALA A 118 -6.08 1.25 -1.25
CA ALA A 118 -6.42 2.67 -1.29
C ALA A 118 -7.45 2.97 -2.40
N ILE A 119 -7.30 2.40 -3.59
CA ILE A 119 -8.31 2.50 -4.66
C ILE A 119 -9.65 1.91 -4.21
N LYS A 120 -9.65 0.76 -3.53
CA LYS A 120 -10.90 0.19 -2.98
C LYS A 120 -11.52 1.06 -1.90
N ALA A 121 -10.72 1.74 -1.09
CA ALA A 121 -11.20 2.64 -0.05
C ALA A 121 -11.96 3.82 -0.66
N VAL A 122 -11.39 4.48 -1.68
CA VAL A 122 -12.08 5.59 -2.36
C VAL A 122 -13.32 5.12 -3.13
N ARG A 123 -13.27 3.95 -3.78
CA ARG A 123 -14.43 3.37 -4.48
C ARG A 123 -15.59 3.13 -3.50
N ALA A 124 -15.29 2.66 -2.30
CA ALA A 124 -16.28 2.39 -1.27
C ALA A 124 -16.78 3.66 -0.56
N ALA A 125 -16.04 4.76 -0.61
CA ALA A 125 -16.44 6.05 -0.04
C ALA A 125 -17.23 6.92 -1.04
N ALA A 126 -17.15 6.61 -2.34
CA ALA A 126 -17.77 7.40 -3.39
C ALA A 126 -19.31 7.35 -3.37
N PRO A 127 -19.99 8.41 -3.82
CA PRO A 127 -21.43 8.38 -4.07
C PRO A 127 -21.84 7.26 -5.04
N ALA A 128 -23.12 6.88 -4.97
CA ALA A 128 -23.68 5.87 -5.86
C ALA A 128 -23.50 6.27 -7.34
N GLY A 129 -22.93 5.37 -8.14
CA GLY A 129 -22.63 5.60 -9.56
C GLY A 129 -21.25 6.22 -9.84
N GLU A 130 -20.52 6.69 -8.81
CA GLU A 130 -19.24 7.38 -9.00
C GLU A 130 -18.01 6.53 -8.63
N ALA A 131 -18.21 5.33 -8.08
CA ALA A 131 -17.14 4.47 -7.59
C ALA A 131 -16.01 4.26 -8.61
N GLU A 132 -16.33 3.86 -9.84
CA GLU A 132 -15.31 3.64 -10.88
C GLU A 132 -14.56 4.92 -11.27
N ALA A 133 -15.23 6.07 -11.30
CA ALA A 133 -14.58 7.35 -11.57
C ALA A 133 -13.63 7.75 -10.44
N ALA A 134 -14.04 7.59 -9.19
CA ALA A 134 -13.21 7.81 -8.01
C ALA A 134 -11.98 6.89 -8.00
N GLY A 135 -12.17 5.61 -8.31
CA GLY A 135 -11.07 4.64 -8.40
C GLY A 135 -10.05 4.99 -9.50
N ARG A 136 -10.51 5.40 -10.69
CA ARG A 136 -9.62 5.87 -11.76
C ARG A 136 -8.89 7.16 -11.38
N ALA A 137 -9.55 8.08 -10.68
CA ALA A 137 -8.94 9.31 -10.20
C ALA A 137 -7.81 9.02 -9.20
N GLU A 138 -8.06 8.13 -8.24
CA GLU A 138 -7.04 7.67 -7.27
C GLU A 138 -5.88 6.96 -7.96
N CYS A 139 -6.15 6.04 -8.90
CA CYS A 139 -5.10 5.37 -9.67
C CYS A 139 -4.21 6.38 -10.43
N ARG A 140 -4.81 7.39 -11.08
CA ARG A 140 -4.06 8.48 -11.73
C ARG A 140 -3.23 9.29 -10.75
N TRP A 141 -3.80 9.62 -9.59
CA TRP A 141 -3.09 10.34 -8.54
C TRP A 141 -1.88 9.54 -8.05
N GLN A 142 -2.04 8.25 -7.74
CA GLN A 142 -0.96 7.36 -7.30
C GLN A 142 0.17 7.27 -8.32
N ARG A 143 -0.16 7.17 -9.62
CA ARG A 143 0.83 7.17 -10.71
C ARG A 143 1.54 8.51 -10.88
N GLY A 144 0.87 9.62 -10.54
CA GLY A 144 1.47 10.94 -10.47
C GLY A 144 2.48 11.12 -9.33
N ARG A 145 2.39 10.28 -8.29
CA ARG A 145 3.33 10.28 -7.14
C ARG A 145 4.51 9.33 -7.29
N LEU A 146 4.57 8.53 -8.35
CA LEU A 146 5.69 7.60 -8.56
C LEU A 146 7.00 8.36 -8.83
N PRO A 147 8.06 8.11 -8.03
CA PRO A 147 9.43 8.47 -8.39
C PRO A 147 9.83 7.82 -9.72
N GLU A 148 10.66 8.50 -10.49
CA GLU A 148 11.03 8.05 -11.85
C GLU A 148 11.78 6.70 -11.81
N GLU A 149 12.62 6.50 -10.80
CA GLU A 149 13.47 5.33 -10.62
C GLU A 149 12.67 4.02 -10.49
N ILE A 150 11.48 4.08 -9.90
CA ILE A 150 10.61 2.92 -9.68
C ILE A 150 9.35 2.92 -10.54
N ARG A 151 9.16 3.94 -11.40
CA ARG A 151 7.93 4.13 -12.19
C ARG A 151 7.64 2.92 -13.07
N GLU A 152 8.58 2.54 -13.93
CA GLU A 152 8.42 1.39 -14.83
C GLU A 152 8.18 0.09 -14.07
N LEU A 153 8.92 -0.14 -12.98
CA LEU A 153 8.76 -1.33 -12.14
C LEU A 153 7.34 -1.43 -11.57
N VAL A 154 6.81 -0.34 -11.02
CA VAL A 154 5.46 -0.34 -10.42
C VAL A 154 4.37 -0.45 -11.48
N LEU A 155 4.51 0.22 -12.63
CA LEU A 155 3.53 0.15 -13.70
C LEU A 155 3.46 -1.24 -14.35
N ASP A 156 4.61 -1.87 -14.57
CA ASP A 156 4.66 -3.26 -15.06
C ASP A 156 4.03 -4.23 -14.05
N ASP A 157 4.30 -4.02 -12.76
CA ASP A 157 3.72 -4.83 -11.70
C ASP A 157 2.21 -4.63 -11.53
N GLN A 158 1.71 -3.40 -11.70
CA GLN A 158 0.27 -3.11 -11.81
C GLN A 158 -0.36 -3.92 -12.95
N ARG A 159 0.28 -4.00 -14.11
CA ARG A 159 -0.19 -4.77 -15.27
C ARG A 159 -0.18 -6.27 -14.98
N LEU A 160 0.90 -6.82 -14.42
CA LEU A 160 1.07 -8.25 -14.18
C LEU A 160 0.19 -8.79 -13.06
N ARG A 161 -0.02 -8.01 -11.99
CA ARG A 161 -0.77 -8.43 -10.80
C ARG A 161 -2.16 -7.83 -10.70
N ASN A 162 -2.67 -7.21 -11.76
CA ASN A 162 -3.96 -6.52 -11.73
C ASN A 162 -5.11 -7.46 -11.34
N GLU A 163 -5.15 -8.67 -11.90
CA GLU A 163 -6.21 -9.65 -11.65
C GLU A 163 -6.33 -9.99 -10.15
N ILE A 164 -5.19 -10.27 -9.49
CA ILE A 164 -5.17 -10.56 -8.05
C ILE A 164 -5.40 -9.32 -7.18
N CYS A 165 -5.34 -8.14 -7.79
CA CYS A 165 -5.71 -6.84 -7.23
C CYS A 165 -7.09 -6.37 -7.72
N TRP A 166 -7.96 -7.28 -8.15
CA TRP A 166 -9.35 -7.00 -8.53
C TRP A 166 -9.50 -6.03 -9.71
N SER A 167 -8.54 -6.01 -10.64
CA SER A 167 -8.53 -5.13 -11.81
C SER A 167 -8.65 -3.64 -11.49
N VAL A 168 -8.27 -3.21 -10.28
CA VAL A 168 -8.45 -1.81 -9.85
C VAL A 168 -7.52 -0.82 -10.55
N PHE A 169 -6.47 -1.30 -11.22
CA PHE A 169 -5.52 -0.46 -11.96
C PHE A 169 -5.88 -0.27 -13.44
N GLU A 170 -6.99 -0.85 -13.91
CA GLU A 170 -7.53 -0.56 -15.25
C GLU A 170 -8.02 0.89 -15.28
N VAL A 171 -7.50 1.66 -16.24
CA VAL A 171 -7.84 3.08 -16.44
C VAL A 171 -8.59 3.25 -17.74
#